data_AF-A0A218V6A3-F1
#
_entry.id   AF-A0A218V6A3-F1
#
_cell.length_a   1.000
_cell.length_b   1.000
_cell.length_c   1.000
_cell.angle_alpha   90.00
_cell.angle_beta   90.00
_cell.angle_gamma   90.00
#
_symmetry.space_group_name_H-M   'P 1'
#
loop_
_entity.id
_entity.type
_entity.pdbx_description
1 polymer ?
#
loop_
_entity_poly.entity_id
_entity_poly.type
_entity_poly.pdbx_seq_one_letter_code
_entity_poly.pdbx_strand_id
1 'polypeptide(L)'
;MSGAREKKRAKKMRNQPASVTLPAEPGPFAGGGSRACPTPVSTFAQARAAEISAMLKAVSQKSSNSLVFQTLPRHMRRRAMSHNVKRLPRRLQEMARKEIYFSILSSKKQAEKAVHQKKEQSKTKCRKARRRHINLVAEFNHRQRKNIWLETHIWHAKRFHMVKKWGYCLGNSPTEKSYRACYRAMTKQCLLQDLSYYCCLELKGKENELLKQLARICSIDTVSSFLGLTFQEASCLSGRFEGSLNLYRADRYPEDMLGPVTFIWKPRDGSENRQLWIWVHPALKQVVFPI
;
A
#
# COMPACT_ATOMS: atom_id res chain seq x y z
N MET A 1 38.50 44.97 -5.53
CA MET A 1 37.49 44.55 -4.52
C MET A 1 36.19 43.96 -5.10
N SER A 2 35.95 44.00 -6.43
CA SER A 2 34.67 43.59 -7.05
C SER A 2 34.40 42.07 -7.06
N GLY A 3 35.41 41.24 -7.30
CA GLY A 3 35.23 39.78 -7.45
C GLY A 3 34.81 39.03 -6.17
N ALA A 4 35.06 39.59 -4.98
CA ALA A 4 34.68 38.94 -3.71
C ALA A 4 33.17 39.02 -3.44
N ARG A 5 32.52 40.11 -3.85
CA ARG A 5 31.06 40.27 -3.77
C ARG A 5 30.35 39.32 -4.72
N GLU A 6 30.89 39.16 -5.92
CA GLU A 6 30.31 38.31 -6.96
C GLU A 6 30.40 36.82 -6.60
N LYS A 7 31.54 36.38 -6.04
CA LYS A 7 31.70 35.01 -5.51
C LYS A 7 30.75 34.73 -4.33
N LYS A 8 30.53 35.70 -3.43
CA LYS A 8 29.54 35.56 -2.34
C LYS A 8 28.11 35.51 -2.88
N ARG A 9 27.78 36.29 -3.91
CA ARG A 9 26.48 36.28 -4.57
C ARG A 9 26.21 34.92 -5.23
N ALA A 10 27.16 34.39 -5.99
CA ALA A 10 27.05 33.07 -6.63
C ALA A 10 26.83 31.93 -5.62
N LYS A 11 27.57 31.96 -4.49
CA LYS A 11 27.40 30.98 -3.41
C LYS A 11 26.04 31.09 -2.71
N LYS A 12 25.49 32.30 -2.60
CA LYS A 12 24.14 32.57 -2.05
C LYS A 12 23.02 32.12 -2.99
N MET A 13 23.24 32.17 -4.31
CA MET A 13 22.27 31.72 -5.32
C MET A 13 22.17 30.20 -5.40
N ARG A 14 23.29 29.48 -5.19
CA ARG A 14 23.32 28.00 -5.24
C ARG A 14 22.47 27.32 -4.16
N ASN A 15 22.20 28.02 -3.06
CA ASN A 15 21.50 27.46 -1.90
C ASN A 15 20.04 27.95 -1.76
N GLN A 16 19.49 28.70 -2.73
CA GLN A 16 18.10 29.16 -2.69
C GLN A 16 17.16 28.19 -3.41
N PRO A 17 15.94 27.96 -2.87
CA PRO A 17 14.93 27.17 -3.55
C PRO A 17 14.47 27.88 -4.83
N ALA A 18 14.25 27.12 -5.91
CA ALA A 18 13.93 27.63 -7.25
C ALA A 18 12.65 28.48 -7.35
N SER A 19 11.82 28.52 -6.29
CA SER A 19 10.60 29.33 -6.21
C SER A 19 10.83 30.80 -5.86
N VAL A 20 12.07 31.23 -5.62
CA VAL A 20 12.41 32.63 -5.32
C VAL A 20 13.00 33.28 -6.57
N THR A 21 12.14 33.90 -7.38
CA THR A 21 12.57 34.77 -8.49
C THR A 21 12.71 36.19 -7.96
N LEU A 22 13.91 36.75 -7.98
CA LEU A 22 14.12 38.18 -7.71
C LEU A 22 13.65 38.99 -8.93
N PRO A 23 12.98 40.14 -8.74
CA PRO A 23 12.72 41.05 -9.84
C PRO A 23 14.05 41.50 -10.46
N ALA A 24 14.08 41.62 -11.78
CA ALA A 24 15.27 42.00 -12.54
C ALA A 24 15.83 43.34 -12.05
N GLU A 25 17.16 43.43 -11.93
CA GLU A 25 17.86 44.68 -11.63
C GLU A 25 17.52 45.70 -12.72
N PRO A 26 17.06 46.92 -12.37
CA PRO A 26 16.79 47.95 -13.36
C PRO A 26 18.10 48.35 -14.05
N GLY A 27 18.06 48.49 -15.38
CA GLY A 27 19.20 48.89 -16.20
C GLY A 27 19.77 50.27 -15.83
N PRO A 28 20.97 50.62 -16.32
CA PRO A 28 21.70 51.80 -15.89
C PRO A 28 20.98 53.07 -16.32
N PHE A 29 20.65 53.93 -15.36
CA PHE A 29 20.21 55.30 -15.62
C PHE A 29 21.42 56.18 -15.95
N ALA A 30 21.31 56.98 -17.01
CA ALA A 30 22.28 58.02 -17.36
C ALA A 30 22.15 59.20 -16.38
N GLY A 31 23.22 59.50 -15.65
CA GLY A 31 23.30 60.67 -14.77
C GLY A 31 23.97 60.35 -13.43
N GLY A 32 25.16 60.89 -13.23
CA GLY A 32 25.99 60.65 -12.05
C GLY A 32 25.33 61.05 -10.73
N GLY A 33 25.56 60.23 -9.71
CA GLY A 33 25.17 60.50 -8.33
C GLY A 33 24.79 59.23 -7.60
N SER A 34 25.67 58.75 -6.72
CA SER A 34 25.41 57.64 -5.81
C SER A 34 24.29 57.99 -4.82
N ARG A 35 23.03 57.90 -5.24
CA ARG A 35 21.88 57.93 -4.33
C ARG A 35 21.41 56.50 -4.14
N ALA A 36 21.68 55.96 -2.96
CA ALA A 36 21.04 54.74 -2.50
C ALA A 36 19.53 54.98 -2.54
N CYS A 37 18.85 54.42 -3.54
CA CYS A 37 17.40 54.49 -3.63
C CYS A 37 16.84 53.74 -2.40
N PRO A 38 16.06 54.40 -1.52
CA PRO A 38 15.40 53.67 -0.44
C PRO A 38 14.47 52.67 -1.11
N THR A 39 14.74 51.37 -0.93
CA THR A 39 13.80 50.33 -1.35
C THR A 39 12.42 50.71 -0.82
N PRO A 40 11.37 50.75 -1.65
CA PRO A 40 10.06 51.19 -1.19
C PRO A 40 9.67 50.38 0.04
N VAL A 41 9.46 51.05 1.18
CA VAL A 41 9.24 50.40 2.49
C VAL A 41 8.08 49.39 2.40
N SER A 42 7.11 49.66 1.53
CA SER A 42 6.00 48.77 1.22
C SER A 42 6.44 47.43 0.61
N THR A 43 7.36 47.40 -0.34
CA THR A 43 7.82 46.13 -0.96
C THR A 43 8.64 45.31 0.02
N PHE A 44 9.46 45.97 0.85
CA PHE A 44 10.16 45.29 1.94
C PHE A 44 9.18 44.72 2.98
N ALA A 45 8.19 45.50 3.40
CA ALA A 45 7.18 45.06 4.35
C ALA A 45 6.34 43.89 3.80
N GLN A 46 5.96 43.93 2.52
CA GLN A 46 5.23 42.85 1.85
C GLN A 46 6.07 41.56 1.77
N ALA A 47 7.35 41.67 1.39
CA ALA A 47 8.26 40.53 1.37
C ALA A 47 8.42 39.91 2.76
N ARG A 48 8.60 40.74 3.80
CA ARG A 48 8.70 40.26 5.19
C ARG A 48 7.40 39.66 5.70
N ALA A 49 6.25 40.22 5.36
CA ALA A 49 4.96 39.64 5.71
C ALA A 49 4.76 38.25 5.07
N ALA A 50 5.16 38.08 3.80
CA ALA A 50 5.13 36.79 3.13
C ALA A 50 6.11 35.77 3.78
N GLU A 51 7.32 36.20 4.13
CA GLU A 51 8.29 35.37 4.86
C GLU A 51 7.75 34.94 6.24
N ILE A 52 7.24 35.88 7.03
CA ILE A 52 6.72 35.62 8.38
C ILE A 52 5.52 34.67 8.31
N SER A 53 4.58 34.91 7.39
CA SER A 53 3.42 34.04 7.23
C SER A 53 3.81 32.63 6.76
N ALA A 54 4.76 32.50 5.84
CA ALA A 54 5.30 31.21 5.41
C ALA A 54 6.00 30.47 6.57
N MET A 55 6.82 31.16 7.36
CA MET A 55 7.50 30.59 8.53
C MET A 55 6.50 30.14 9.60
N LEU A 56 5.54 31.00 9.95
CA LEU A 56 4.50 30.67 10.94
C LEU A 56 3.69 29.45 10.50
N LYS A 57 3.32 29.36 9.22
CA LYS A 57 2.61 28.20 8.66
C LYS A 57 3.47 26.93 8.73
N ALA A 58 4.74 27.01 8.36
CA ALA A 58 5.66 25.87 8.37
C ALA A 58 5.96 25.35 9.79
N VAL A 59 6.13 26.27 10.76
CA VAL A 59 6.32 25.93 12.17
C VAL A 59 5.04 25.33 12.74
N SER A 60 3.89 25.99 12.53
CA SER A 60 2.59 25.51 13.02
C SER A 60 2.27 24.11 12.50
N GLN A 61 2.52 23.80 11.23
CA GLN A 61 2.29 22.45 10.70
C GLN A 61 3.15 21.37 11.38
N LYS A 62 4.37 21.70 11.79
CA LYS A 62 5.29 20.78 12.49
C LYS A 62 5.04 20.73 13.99
N SER A 63 4.60 21.84 14.58
CA SER A 63 4.40 22.02 16.02
C SER A 63 2.94 21.95 16.45
N SER A 64 1.98 21.65 15.55
CA SER A 64 0.54 21.77 15.84
C SER A 64 0.07 20.89 16.98
N ASN A 65 0.93 20.00 17.49
CA ASN A 65 0.71 19.24 18.70
C ASN A 65 2.00 19.22 19.52
N SER A 66 1.92 19.69 20.77
CA SER A 66 3.03 19.74 21.72
C SER A 66 3.61 18.38 22.08
N LEU A 67 2.90 17.29 21.74
CA LEU A 67 3.22 15.94 22.17
C LEU A 67 4.00 15.18 21.10
N VAL A 68 5.13 14.58 21.51
CA VAL A 68 6.06 13.84 20.63
C VAL A 68 5.37 12.77 19.77
N PHE A 69 4.32 12.12 20.27
CA PHE A 69 3.61 11.07 19.52
C PHE A 69 2.78 11.60 18.33
N GLN A 70 2.47 12.89 18.33
CA GLN A 70 1.72 13.54 17.25
C GLN A 70 2.63 14.12 16.15
N THR A 71 3.93 14.23 16.40
CA THR A 71 4.91 14.65 15.37
C THR A 71 4.99 13.65 14.21
N LEU A 72 4.68 12.38 14.44
CA LEU A 72 4.73 11.34 13.40
C LEU A 72 3.64 11.52 12.33
N PRO A 73 3.90 11.14 11.06
CA PRO A 73 2.87 11.05 10.02
C PRO A 73 1.72 10.13 10.43
N ARG A 74 0.48 10.47 10.03
CA ARG A 74 -0.74 9.75 10.45
C ARG A 74 -0.66 8.23 10.25
N HIS A 75 -0.17 7.75 9.11
CA HIS A 75 -0.04 6.32 8.79
C HIS A 75 0.99 5.57 9.67
N MET A 76 1.96 6.28 10.28
CA MET A 76 2.94 5.71 11.19
C MET A 76 2.47 5.70 12.66
N ARG A 77 1.45 6.49 13.00
CA ARG A 77 0.97 6.60 14.38
C ARG A 77 0.35 5.29 14.85
N ARG A 78 0.61 4.94 16.12
CA ARG A 78 -0.01 3.78 16.79
C ARG A 78 -0.74 4.26 18.04
N ARG A 79 -1.91 3.69 18.32
CA ARG A 79 -2.70 4.04 19.53
C ARG A 79 -1.98 3.71 20.83
N ALA A 80 -1.17 2.66 20.85
CA ALA A 80 -0.49 2.17 22.05
C ALA A 80 0.80 2.93 22.42
N MET A 81 1.14 4.01 21.71
CA MET A 81 2.39 4.77 21.92
C MET A 81 2.43 5.46 23.28
N SER A 82 1.29 5.97 23.75
CA SER A 82 1.14 6.63 25.05
C SER A 82 1.47 5.71 26.22
N HIS A 83 1.07 4.43 26.11
CA HIS A 83 1.31 3.44 27.16
C HIS A 83 2.66 2.70 27.01
N ASN A 84 3.17 2.55 25.78
CA ASN A 84 4.41 1.84 25.52
C ASN A 84 5.31 2.60 24.55
N VAL A 85 6.32 3.24 25.11
CA VAL A 85 7.33 4.04 24.40
C VAL A 85 8.10 3.23 23.36
N LYS A 86 8.23 1.90 23.50
CA LYS A 86 8.96 1.07 22.53
C LYS A 86 8.29 0.99 21.16
N ARG A 87 7.04 1.46 21.03
CA ARG A 87 6.35 1.56 19.74
C ARG A 87 6.80 2.78 18.93
N LEU A 88 7.47 3.75 19.56
CA LEU A 88 8.07 4.93 18.91
C LEU A 88 9.42 4.58 18.27
N PRO A 89 9.82 5.28 17.18
CA PRO A 89 11.19 5.26 16.69
C PRO A 89 12.18 5.66 17.79
N ARG A 90 13.35 5.01 17.86
CA ARG A 90 14.34 5.18 18.93
C ARG A 90 14.67 6.64 19.24
N ARG A 91 14.87 7.48 18.21
CA ARG A 91 15.18 8.92 18.34
C ARG A 91 14.11 9.71 19.11
N LEU A 92 12.84 9.32 19.04
CA LEU A 92 11.73 9.98 19.73
C LEU A 92 11.44 9.38 21.11
N GLN A 93 12.05 8.23 21.45
CA GLN A 93 11.76 7.55 22.70
C GLN A 93 12.23 8.33 23.92
N GLU A 94 13.39 8.99 23.85
CA GLU A 94 13.93 9.77 24.97
C GLU A 94 13.07 10.98 25.29
N MET A 95 12.64 11.72 24.26
CA MET A 95 11.73 12.86 24.42
C MET A 95 10.39 12.40 25.02
N ALA A 96 9.82 11.30 24.50
CA ALA A 96 8.57 10.76 25.04
C ALA A 96 8.71 10.27 26.49
N ARG A 97 9.85 9.70 26.90
CA ARG A 97 10.11 9.32 28.31
C ARG A 97 10.14 10.55 29.22
N LYS A 98 10.78 11.63 28.77
CA LYS A 98 10.81 12.90 29.51
C LYS A 98 9.40 13.47 29.64
N GLU A 99 8.62 13.53 28.56
CA GLU A 99 7.21 13.97 28.60
C GLU A 99 6.37 13.13 29.58
N ILE A 100 6.51 11.80 29.51
CA ILE A 100 5.80 10.89 30.42
C ILE A 100 6.24 11.16 31.87
N TYR A 101 7.53 11.27 32.14
CA TYR A 101 8.07 11.58 33.47
C TYR A 101 7.51 12.90 34.02
N PHE A 102 7.55 13.99 33.24
CA PHE A 102 6.99 15.28 33.61
C PHE A 102 5.47 15.22 33.83
N SER A 103 4.74 14.45 32.99
CA SER A 103 3.29 14.27 33.16
C SER A 103 2.95 13.50 34.45
N ILE A 104 3.75 12.48 34.80
CA ILE A 104 3.58 11.71 36.04
C ILE A 104 3.86 12.60 37.25
N LEU A 105 4.94 13.38 37.23
CA LEU A 105 5.25 14.35 38.30
C LEU A 105 4.12 15.36 38.49
N SER A 106 3.62 15.92 37.39
CA SER A 106 2.51 16.89 37.42
C SER A 106 1.22 16.25 37.96
N SER A 107 0.96 15.00 37.56
CA SER A 107 -0.22 14.25 38.02
C SER A 107 -0.11 13.84 39.49
N LYS A 108 1.08 13.49 40.00
CA LYS A 108 1.30 13.21 41.43
C LYS A 108 1.02 14.44 42.29
N LYS A 109 1.51 15.61 41.88
CA LYS A 109 1.24 16.90 42.55
C LYS A 109 -0.25 17.27 42.56
N GLN A 110 -1.03 16.78 41.60
CA GLN A 110 -2.48 16.95 41.54
C GLN A 110 -3.24 15.85 42.32
N ALA A 111 -2.74 14.61 42.32
CA ALA A 111 -3.33 13.47 43.03
C ALA A 111 -3.12 13.56 44.56
N GLU A 112 -2.04 14.17 45.03
CA GLU A 112 -1.86 14.54 46.45
C GLU A 112 -2.96 15.50 46.95
N LYS A 113 -3.65 16.22 46.05
CA LYS A 113 -4.82 17.06 46.36
C LYS A 113 -6.18 16.34 46.23
N ALA A 114 -6.21 15.13 45.67
CA ALA A 114 -7.44 14.38 45.39
C ALA A 114 -7.32 12.95 45.97
N VAL A 115 -7.35 12.85 47.30
CA VAL A 115 -7.03 11.61 48.04
C VAL A 115 -8.18 10.59 48.08
N HIS A 116 -9.42 10.96 47.75
CA HIS A 116 -10.55 10.03 47.82
C HIS A 116 -11.04 9.59 46.44
N GLN A 117 -10.68 8.34 46.09
CA GLN A 117 -11.48 7.32 45.36
C GLN A 117 -10.55 6.39 44.57
N LYS A 118 -9.83 5.51 45.26
CA LYS A 118 -9.18 4.36 44.62
C LYS A 118 -10.21 3.25 44.44
N LYS A 119 -10.71 3.11 43.21
CA LYS A 119 -11.55 1.97 42.80
C LYS A 119 -10.68 0.72 42.71
N GLU A 120 -11.02 -0.31 43.48
CA GLU A 120 -10.35 -1.60 43.45
C GLU A 120 -10.32 -2.17 42.02
N GLN A 121 -9.13 -2.55 41.57
CA GLN A 121 -8.97 -3.21 40.27
C GLN A 121 -9.42 -4.66 40.40
N SER A 122 -10.38 -5.06 39.56
CA SER A 122 -10.93 -6.41 39.55
C SER A 122 -9.84 -7.47 39.34
N LYS A 123 -9.84 -8.53 40.15
CA LYS A 123 -8.93 -9.68 40.12
C LYS A 123 -9.08 -10.61 38.90
N THR A 124 -9.78 -10.18 37.85
CA THR A 124 -10.01 -10.99 36.65
C THR A 124 -8.71 -11.18 35.87
N LYS A 125 -8.36 -12.45 35.56
CA LYS A 125 -7.19 -12.80 34.74
C LYS A 125 -7.16 -11.91 33.49
N CYS A 126 -6.06 -11.17 33.32
CA CYS A 126 -5.94 -10.18 32.25
C CYS A 126 -6.09 -10.85 30.88
N ARG A 127 -6.55 -10.09 29.87
CA ARG A 127 -6.70 -10.59 28.49
C ARG A 127 -5.42 -11.25 27.95
N LYS A 128 -4.25 -10.81 28.41
CA LYS A 128 -2.93 -11.40 28.06
C LYS A 128 -2.77 -12.82 28.63
N ALA A 129 -3.27 -13.08 29.84
CA ALA A 129 -3.28 -14.42 30.45
C ALA A 129 -4.25 -15.36 29.73
N ARG A 130 -5.46 -14.90 29.37
CA ARG A 130 -6.44 -15.69 28.59
C ARG A 130 -5.96 -16.04 27.17
N ARG A 131 -5.01 -15.29 26.62
CA ARG A 131 -4.45 -15.50 25.27
C ARG A 131 -3.09 -16.21 25.27
N ARG A 132 -2.63 -16.74 26.42
CA ARG A 132 -1.47 -17.64 26.45
C ARG A 132 -1.92 -19.01 25.94
N HIS A 133 -1.92 -19.19 24.62
CA HIS A 133 -2.13 -20.51 24.05
C HIS A 133 -0.78 -21.18 23.86
N ILE A 134 -0.57 -22.27 24.60
CA ILE A 134 0.59 -23.14 24.45
C ILE A 134 0.61 -23.75 23.03
N ASN A 135 -0.56 -23.93 22.39
CA ASN A 135 -0.68 -24.48 21.04
C ASN A 135 -1.51 -23.60 20.08
N LEU A 136 -0.98 -22.43 19.68
CA LEU A 136 -1.60 -21.56 18.66
C LEU A 136 -1.80 -22.28 17.31
N VAL A 137 -0.87 -23.15 16.93
CA VAL A 137 -0.93 -23.92 15.68
C VAL A 137 -2.12 -24.88 15.67
N ALA A 138 -2.35 -25.60 16.77
CA ALA A 138 -3.50 -26.51 16.88
C ALA A 138 -4.83 -25.77 16.79
N GLU A 139 -4.93 -24.57 17.38
CA GLU A 139 -6.11 -23.72 17.20
C GLU A 139 -6.29 -23.26 15.76
N PHE A 140 -5.20 -22.87 15.08
CA PHE A 140 -5.27 -22.44 13.68
C PHE A 140 -5.73 -23.59 12.78
N ASN A 141 -5.16 -24.79 12.96
CA ASN A 141 -5.58 -25.99 12.25
C ASN A 141 -7.06 -26.31 12.50
N HIS A 142 -7.54 -26.15 13.75
CA HIS A 142 -8.95 -26.34 14.07
C HIS A 142 -9.85 -25.31 13.34
N ARG A 143 -9.44 -24.04 13.29
CA ARG A 143 -10.19 -22.97 12.60
C ARG A 143 -10.20 -23.14 11.08
N GLN A 144 -9.12 -23.66 10.50
CA GLN A 144 -8.98 -23.91 9.06
C GLN A 144 -9.91 -25.02 8.55
N ARG A 145 -10.44 -25.90 9.43
CA ARG A 145 -11.42 -26.92 9.05
C ARG A 145 -12.68 -26.35 8.39
N LYS A 146 -13.06 -25.12 8.72
CA LYS A 146 -14.27 -24.47 8.17
C LYS A 146 -14.02 -23.64 6.92
N ASN A 147 -12.84 -23.02 6.81
CA ASN A 147 -12.48 -22.17 5.67
C ASN A 147 -10.99 -22.28 5.42
N ILE A 148 -10.61 -22.33 4.15
CA ILE A 148 -9.21 -22.33 3.74
C ILE A 148 -8.61 -20.95 4.04
N TRP A 149 -7.46 -20.97 4.72
CA TRP A 149 -6.66 -19.78 4.98
C TRP A 149 -5.44 -19.84 4.07
N LEU A 150 -5.21 -18.77 3.31
CA LEU A 150 -3.97 -18.57 2.57
C LEU A 150 -2.78 -18.48 3.54
N GLU A 151 -1.56 -18.69 3.03
CA GLU A 151 -0.33 -18.61 3.81
C GLU A 151 -0.16 -17.21 4.45
N THR A 152 -0.60 -16.16 3.74
CA THR A 152 -0.55 -14.77 4.20
C THR A 152 -1.75 -14.39 5.09
N HIS A 153 -2.66 -15.31 5.40
CA HIS A 153 -3.95 -15.00 6.04
C HIS A 153 -3.79 -14.24 7.36
N ILE A 154 -2.81 -14.62 8.19
CA ILE A 154 -2.55 -13.94 9.47
C ILE A 154 -2.13 -12.48 9.26
N TRP A 155 -1.39 -12.19 8.18
CA TRP A 155 -0.97 -10.83 7.86
C TRP A 155 -2.16 -9.99 7.41
N HIS A 156 -3.00 -10.53 6.52
CA HIS A 156 -4.22 -9.88 6.03
C HIS A 156 -5.25 -9.70 7.16
N ALA A 157 -5.51 -10.72 7.97
CA ALA A 157 -6.46 -10.66 9.08
C ALA A 157 -6.11 -9.60 10.15
N LYS A 158 -4.83 -9.20 10.24
CA LYS A 158 -4.39 -8.12 11.14
C LYS A 158 -4.57 -6.71 10.55
N ARG A 159 -4.78 -6.58 9.24
CA ARG A 159 -4.71 -5.29 8.51
C ARG A 159 -5.94 -5.00 7.65
N PHE A 160 -6.71 -6.03 7.30
CA PHE A 160 -7.86 -6.00 6.42
C PHE A 160 -9.11 -6.54 7.13
N HIS A 161 -10.26 -6.10 6.67
CA HIS A 161 -11.55 -6.70 6.98
C HIS A 161 -11.67 -8.00 6.20
N MET A 162 -11.74 -9.13 6.92
CA MET A 162 -11.80 -10.46 6.31
C MET A 162 -13.23 -10.86 5.99
N VAL A 163 -13.43 -11.51 4.83
CA VAL A 163 -14.72 -12.02 4.35
C VAL A 163 -14.55 -13.46 3.91
N LYS A 164 -15.53 -14.31 4.22
CA LYS A 164 -15.56 -15.70 3.78
C LYS A 164 -16.28 -15.80 2.44
N LYS A 165 -15.59 -16.27 1.40
CA LYS A 165 -16.15 -16.48 0.04
C LYS A 165 -15.52 -17.71 -0.60
N TRP A 166 -16.32 -18.49 -1.32
CA TRP A 166 -15.86 -19.64 -2.12
C TRP A 166 -15.04 -20.68 -1.33
N GLY A 167 -15.33 -20.85 -0.03
CA GLY A 167 -14.58 -21.73 0.88
C GLY A 167 -13.29 -21.12 1.46
N TYR A 168 -12.91 -19.91 1.05
CA TYR A 168 -11.73 -19.18 1.54
C TYR A 168 -12.11 -18.05 2.49
N CYS A 169 -11.16 -17.64 3.34
CA CYS A 169 -11.26 -16.41 4.14
C CYS A 169 -10.26 -15.36 3.65
N LEU A 170 -10.75 -14.38 2.89
CA LEU A 170 -9.96 -13.42 2.11
C LEU A 170 -10.08 -12.00 2.68
N GLY A 171 -9.06 -11.16 2.44
CA GLY A 171 -9.09 -9.75 2.82
C GLY A 171 -9.90 -8.93 1.80
N ASN A 172 -10.99 -8.30 2.24
CA ASN A 172 -11.87 -7.52 1.36
C ASN A 172 -11.45 -6.05 1.25
N SER A 173 -11.15 -5.41 2.38
CA SER A 173 -10.75 -3.99 2.40
C SER A 173 -9.75 -3.69 3.51
N PRO A 174 -8.78 -2.78 3.31
CA PRO A 174 -7.86 -2.39 4.36
C PRO A 174 -8.60 -1.66 5.48
N THR A 175 -8.12 -1.81 6.71
CA THR A 175 -8.66 -1.10 7.88
C THR A 175 -8.34 0.40 7.87
N GLU A 176 -7.31 0.81 7.12
CA GLU A 176 -6.97 2.21 6.87
C GLU A 176 -7.75 2.73 5.64
N LYS A 177 -8.22 3.97 5.72
CA LYS A 177 -8.89 4.64 4.60
C LYS A 177 -7.86 5.00 3.52
N SER A 178 -7.57 4.07 2.61
CA SER A 178 -6.50 4.20 1.62
C SER A 178 -6.98 4.22 0.16
N TYR A 179 -8.28 4.33 -0.15
CA TYR A 179 -8.81 4.27 -1.52
C TYR A 179 -8.06 5.17 -2.53
N ARG A 180 -7.99 6.48 -2.26
CA ARG A 180 -7.24 7.43 -3.11
C ARG A 180 -5.73 7.19 -3.11
N ALA A 181 -5.19 6.66 -2.02
CA ALA A 181 -3.78 6.33 -1.92
C ALA A 181 -3.45 5.11 -2.80
N CYS A 182 -4.30 4.08 -2.80
CA CYS A 182 -4.18 2.92 -3.67
C CYS A 182 -4.23 3.31 -5.15
N TYR A 183 -5.14 4.20 -5.55
CA TYR A 183 -5.21 4.69 -6.93
C TYR A 183 -3.95 5.47 -7.36
N ARG A 184 -3.42 6.35 -6.50
CA ARG A 184 -2.15 7.03 -6.76
C ARG A 184 -0.97 6.06 -6.80
N ALA A 185 -0.99 5.02 -5.95
CA ALA A 185 0.05 4.02 -5.92
C ALA A 185 0.04 3.14 -7.17
N MET A 186 -1.13 2.81 -7.70
CA MET A 186 -1.28 2.06 -8.95
C MET A 186 -0.69 2.80 -10.17
N THR A 187 -0.75 4.13 -10.19
CA THR A 187 -0.28 4.95 -11.32
C THR A 187 1.16 5.41 -11.19
N LYS A 188 1.60 5.78 -9.98
CA LYS A 188 2.90 6.44 -9.74
C LYS A 188 3.83 5.68 -8.81
N GLN A 189 3.36 4.64 -8.13
CA GLN A 189 4.15 3.89 -7.15
C GLN A 189 3.95 2.39 -7.41
N CYS A 190 3.97 1.57 -6.36
CA CYS A 190 3.70 0.15 -6.45
C CYS A 190 2.51 -0.24 -5.57
N LEU A 191 1.74 -1.22 -6.05
CA LEU A 191 0.66 -1.86 -5.31
C LEU A 191 0.75 -3.37 -5.58
N LEU A 192 0.64 -4.18 -4.53
CA LEU A 192 0.64 -5.64 -4.63
C LEU A 192 -0.68 -6.18 -4.09
N GLN A 193 -1.15 -7.27 -4.70
CA GLN A 193 -2.34 -7.99 -4.28
C GLN A 193 -1.99 -9.47 -4.12
N ASP A 194 -2.65 -10.11 -3.17
CA ASP A 194 -2.55 -11.54 -2.97
C ASP A 194 -3.69 -12.25 -3.68
N LEU A 195 -3.34 -12.96 -4.75
CA LEU A 195 -4.25 -13.75 -5.60
C LEU A 195 -3.95 -15.25 -5.51
N SER A 196 -3.31 -15.71 -4.43
CA SER A 196 -2.94 -17.14 -4.25
C SER A 196 -4.13 -18.10 -4.16
N TYR A 197 -5.37 -17.58 -4.09
CA TYR A 197 -6.57 -18.41 -4.11
C TYR A 197 -6.92 -18.96 -5.49
N TYR A 198 -6.31 -18.48 -6.58
CA TYR A 198 -6.52 -19.09 -7.91
C TYR A 198 -6.03 -20.54 -7.94
N CYS A 199 -6.84 -21.44 -8.48
CA CYS A 199 -6.49 -22.85 -8.62
C CYS A 199 -5.78 -23.08 -9.95
N CYS A 200 -4.59 -23.70 -9.91
CA CYS A 200 -3.83 -24.05 -11.10
C CYS A 200 -4.09 -25.52 -11.49
N LEU A 201 -4.45 -25.75 -12.75
CA LEU A 201 -4.70 -27.07 -13.31
C LEU A 201 -3.61 -27.39 -14.31
N GLU A 202 -2.93 -28.51 -14.10
CA GLU A 202 -1.91 -29.00 -15.02
C GLU A 202 -2.50 -30.10 -15.90
N LEU A 203 -2.48 -29.86 -17.21
CA LEU A 203 -2.82 -30.86 -18.23
C LEU A 203 -1.52 -31.30 -18.92
N LYS A 204 -1.29 -32.60 -18.99
CA LYS A 204 -0.13 -33.20 -19.64
C LYS A 204 -0.57 -34.25 -20.65
N GLY A 205 -0.08 -34.14 -21.88
CA GLY A 205 -0.44 -35.08 -22.96
C GLY A 205 0.12 -34.65 -24.32
N LYS A 206 -0.28 -35.37 -25.36
CA LYS A 206 0.08 -35.02 -26.75
C LYS A 206 -0.63 -33.74 -27.16
N GLU A 207 0.09 -32.86 -27.85
CA GLU A 207 -0.40 -31.53 -28.25
C GLU A 207 -1.74 -31.60 -29.00
N ASN A 208 -1.84 -32.48 -30.00
CA ASN A 208 -3.04 -32.62 -30.83
C ASN A 208 -4.26 -33.13 -30.04
N GLU A 209 -4.06 -34.04 -29.09
CA GLU A 209 -5.15 -34.57 -28.26
C GLU A 209 -5.66 -33.52 -27.28
N LEU A 210 -4.74 -32.78 -26.64
CA LEU A 210 -5.10 -31.68 -25.75
C LEU A 210 -5.89 -30.61 -26.49
N LEU A 211 -5.41 -30.16 -27.65
CA LEU A 211 -6.10 -29.14 -28.45
C LEU A 211 -7.49 -29.61 -28.89
N LYS A 212 -7.64 -30.87 -29.30
CA LYS A 212 -8.94 -31.44 -29.68
C LYS A 212 -9.95 -31.42 -28.53
N GLN A 213 -9.52 -31.74 -27.30
CA GLN A 213 -10.43 -31.70 -26.14
C GLN A 213 -10.70 -30.26 -25.68
N LEU A 214 -9.70 -29.39 -25.70
CA LEU A 214 -9.85 -27.98 -25.33
C LEU A 214 -10.74 -27.22 -26.30
N ALA A 215 -10.75 -27.58 -27.58
CA ALA A 215 -11.63 -26.99 -28.58
C ALA A 215 -13.12 -27.16 -28.24
N ARG A 216 -13.51 -28.27 -27.60
CA ARG A 216 -14.90 -28.54 -27.21
C ARG A 216 -15.41 -27.62 -26.10
N ILE A 217 -14.52 -27.10 -25.26
CA ILE A 217 -14.86 -26.25 -24.12
C ILE A 217 -14.58 -24.76 -24.40
N CYS A 218 -14.16 -24.43 -25.61
CA CYS A 218 -13.87 -23.06 -26.05
C CYS A 218 -14.88 -22.60 -27.09
N SER A 219 -14.97 -21.29 -27.26
CA SER A 219 -15.68 -20.69 -28.38
C SER A 219 -15.05 -21.11 -29.71
N ILE A 220 -15.86 -21.64 -30.62
CA ILE A 220 -15.45 -22.03 -31.97
C ILE A 220 -15.40 -20.80 -32.89
N ASP A 221 -16.24 -19.80 -32.65
CA ASP A 221 -16.40 -18.61 -33.52
C ASP A 221 -15.22 -17.63 -33.47
N THR A 222 -14.28 -17.81 -32.56
CA THR A 222 -13.07 -16.98 -32.44
C THR A 222 -12.00 -17.29 -33.49
N VAL A 223 -12.18 -18.33 -34.31
CA VAL A 223 -11.33 -18.58 -35.48
C VAL A 223 -11.58 -17.54 -36.59
N SER A 224 -12.76 -16.89 -36.61
CA SER A 224 -13.13 -15.87 -37.60
C SER A 224 -13.04 -14.43 -37.09
N SER A 225 -12.97 -14.23 -35.78
CA SER A 225 -12.94 -12.89 -35.17
C SER A 225 -11.55 -12.63 -34.61
N PHE A 226 -10.90 -11.60 -35.15
CA PHE A 226 -9.59 -11.03 -34.78
C PHE A 226 -9.40 -10.69 -33.28
N LEU A 227 -10.39 -10.97 -32.43
CA LEU A 227 -10.46 -10.59 -31.02
C LEU A 227 -10.45 -11.77 -30.04
N GLY A 228 -10.60 -13.02 -30.49
CA GLY A 228 -10.74 -14.16 -29.59
C GLY A 228 -9.48 -15.00 -29.45
N LEU A 229 -8.82 -14.92 -28.30
CA LEU A 229 -7.66 -15.76 -27.98
C LEU A 229 -8.11 -17.20 -27.71
N THR A 230 -7.71 -18.14 -28.58
CA THR A 230 -7.86 -19.59 -28.34
C THR A 230 -6.61 -20.20 -27.71
N PHE A 231 -6.73 -21.38 -27.09
CA PHE A 231 -5.58 -22.17 -26.62
C PHE A 231 -4.58 -22.51 -27.73
N GLN A 232 -5.04 -22.53 -28.98
CA GLN A 232 -4.27 -22.84 -30.19
C GLN A 232 -3.54 -21.61 -30.78
N GLU A 233 -3.68 -20.43 -30.18
CA GLU A 233 -3.03 -19.23 -30.70
C GLU A 233 -1.50 -19.40 -30.71
N ALA A 234 -0.86 -19.16 -31.86
CA ALA A 234 0.55 -19.49 -32.07
C ALA A 234 1.49 -18.78 -31.08
N SER A 235 1.14 -17.55 -30.69
CA SER A 235 1.89 -16.77 -29.69
C SER A 235 1.86 -17.44 -28.31
N CYS A 236 0.71 -17.93 -27.88
CA CYS A 236 0.53 -18.64 -26.61
C CYS A 236 1.14 -20.05 -26.64
N LEU A 237 1.04 -20.79 -27.75
CA LEU A 237 1.60 -22.16 -27.91
C LEU A 237 3.13 -22.22 -27.75
N SER A 238 3.81 -21.10 -28.01
CA SER A 238 5.24 -20.95 -27.79
C SER A 238 5.63 -20.95 -26.30
N GLY A 239 4.67 -20.69 -25.40
CA GLY A 239 4.89 -20.53 -23.96
C GLY A 239 5.51 -19.20 -23.55
N ARG A 240 5.60 -18.22 -24.47
CA ARG A 240 6.14 -16.88 -24.18
C ARG A 240 5.12 -15.93 -23.56
N PHE A 241 3.84 -16.14 -23.86
CA PHE A 241 2.75 -15.27 -23.45
C PHE A 241 1.69 -16.07 -22.70
N GLU A 242 1.11 -15.45 -21.68
CA GLU A 242 -0.13 -15.92 -21.08
C GLU A 242 -1.30 -15.60 -22.00
N GLY A 243 -2.27 -16.52 -22.06
CA GLY A 243 -3.54 -16.31 -22.73
C GLY A 243 -4.67 -16.14 -21.73
N SER A 244 -5.74 -15.46 -22.13
CA SER A 244 -6.97 -15.31 -21.34
C SER A 244 -8.16 -15.58 -22.24
N LEU A 245 -9.07 -16.46 -21.80
CA LEU A 245 -10.27 -16.82 -22.55
C LEU A 245 -11.41 -17.22 -21.61
N ASN A 246 -12.62 -17.34 -22.17
CA ASN A 246 -13.78 -17.83 -21.43
C ASN A 246 -14.00 -19.32 -21.72
N LEU A 247 -14.16 -20.13 -20.66
CA LEU A 247 -14.52 -21.54 -20.78
C LEU A 247 -16.04 -21.70 -20.85
N TYR A 248 -16.47 -22.70 -21.61
CA TYR A 248 -17.85 -23.14 -21.77
C TYR A 248 -17.99 -24.60 -21.38
N ARG A 249 -19.22 -25.04 -21.10
CA ARG A 249 -19.52 -26.47 -21.01
C ARG A 249 -19.30 -27.12 -22.38
N ALA A 250 -18.79 -28.35 -22.39
CA ALA A 250 -18.41 -29.05 -23.62
C ALA A 250 -19.54 -29.04 -24.67
N ASP A 251 -19.20 -28.59 -25.88
CA ASP A 251 -20.07 -28.51 -27.06
C ASP A 251 -21.36 -27.69 -26.87
N ARG A 252 -21.41 -26.82 -25.85
CA ARG A 252 -22.58 -25.98 -25.50
C ARG A 252 -22.33 -24.48 -25.67
N TYR A 253 -21.34 -24.13 -26.50
CA TYR A 253 -21.13 -22.76 -26.93
C TYR A 253 -22.28 -22.31 -27.86
N PRO A 254 -22.86 -21.10 -27.71
CA PRO A 254 -22.47 -20.00 -26.82
C PRO A 254 -23.23 -19.90 -25.49
N GLU A 255 -24.14 -20.82 -25.18
CA GLU A 255 -25.13 -20.67 -24.11
C GLU A 255 -24.57 -20.89 -22.69
N ASP A 256 -23.80 -21.97 -22.49
CA ASP A 256 -23.34 -22.38 -21.15
C ASP A 256 -21.91 -21.91 -20.86
N MET A 257 -21.73 -20.62 -20.64
CA MET A 257 -20.44 -20.06 -20.23
C MET A 257 -20.15 -20.39 -18.76
N LEU A 258 -18.98 -20.99 -18.49
CA LEU A 258 -18.48 -21.25 -17.14
C LEU A 258 -17.83 -20.00 -16.56
N GLY A 259 -16.90 -19.39 -17.29
CA GLY A 259 -16.27 -18.13 -16.89
C GLY A 259 -14.84 -17.93 -17.40
N PRO A 260 -14.20 -16.81 -17.04
CA PRO A 260 -12.88 -16.43 -17.54
C PRO A 260 -11.77 -17.23 -16.86
N VAL A 261 -10.77 -17.55 -17.65
CA VAL A 261 -9.64 -18.39 -17.27
C VAL A 261 -8.39 -17.87 -17.96
N THR A 262 -7.29 -17.84 -17.22
CA THR A 262 -5.97 -17.56 -17.80
C THR A 262 -5.19 -18.87 -17.95
N PHE A 263 -4.31 -18.93 -18.94
CA PHE A 263 -3.54 -20.13 -19.19
C PHE A 263 -2.14 -19.80 -19.70
N ILE A 264 -1.21 -20.73 -19.52
CA ILE A 264 0.11 -20.66 -20.11
C ILE A 264 0.56 -22.05 -20.55
N TRP A 265 1.12 -22.13 -21.75
CA TRP A 265 1.81 -23.33 -22.20
C TRP A 265 3.23 -23.33 -21.65
N LYS A 266 3.69 -24.49 -21.20
CA LYS A 266 5.12 -24.66 -20.92
C LYS A 266 5.91 -24.61 -22.25
N PRO A 267 7.05 -23.90 -22.29
CA PRO A 267 7.96 -23.93 -23.44
C PRO A 267 8.31 -25.37 -23.87
N ARG A 268 8.69 -25.54 -25.14
CA ARG A 268 9.04 -26.85 -25.70
C ARG A 268 10.35 -27.35 -25.10
N ASP A 269 10.29 -28.45 -24.35
CA ASP A 269 11.46 -29.13 -23.76
C ASP A 269 12.00 -30.27 -24.66
N GLY A 270 11.50 -30.41 -25.89
CA GLY A 270 11.86 -31.49 -26.82
C GLY A 270 11.12 -32.83 -26.59
N SER A 271 10.30 -32.94 -25.54
CA SER A 271 9.40 -34.08 -25.31
C SER A 271 8.14 -34.01 -26.17
N GLU A 272 7.61 -35.16 -26.59
CA GLU A 272 6.32 -35.24 -27.31
C GLU A 272 5.13 -34.78 -26.46
N ASN A 273 5.26 -34.91 -25.14
CA ASN A 273 4.24 -34.46 -24.19
C ASN A 273 4.38 -32.97 -23.91
N ARG A 274 3.28 -32.24 -24.03
CA ARG A 274 3.15 -30.83 -23.64
C ARG A 274 2.49 -30.70 -22.29
N GLN A 275 2.81 -29.59 -21.60
CA GLN A 275 2.21 -29.20 -20.34
C GLN A 275 1.49 -27.85 -20.53
N LEU A 276 0.24 -27.79 -20.07
CA LEU A 276 -0.60 -26.60 -20.05
C LEU A 276 -1.03 -26.33 -18.61
N TRP A 277 -0.84 -25.10 -18.15
CA TRP A 277 -1.37 -24.63 -16.88
C TRP A 277 -2.55 -23.71 -17.10
N ILE A 278 -3.62 -23.97 -16.35
CA ILE A 278 -4.88 -23.25 -16.43
C ILE A 278 -5.20 -22.70 -15.04
N TRP A 279 -5.32 -21.38 -14.90
CA TRP A 279 -5.73 -20.74 -13.65
C TRP A 279 -7.20 -20.43 -13.65
N VAL A 280 -7.89 -21.00 -12.67
CA VAL A 280 -9.33 -20.92 -12.54
C VAL A 280 -9.70 -20.32 -11.19
N HIS A 281 -10.71 -19.46 -11.20
CA HIS A 281 -11.24 -18.89 -9.96
C HIS A 281 -11.91 -19.99 -9.09
N PRO A 282 -11.75 -19.99 -7.74
CA PRO A 282 -12.30 -21.02 -6.86
C PRO A 282 -13.79 -21.31 -7.00
N ALA A 283 -14.59 -20.31 -7.37
CA ALA A 283 -16.02 -20.48 -7.62
C ALA A 283 -16.29 -21.51 -8.74
N LEU A 284 -15.43 -21.54 -9.75
CA LEU A 284 -15.54 -22.43 -10.90
C LEU A 284 -14.88 -23.78 -10.64
N LYS A 285 -14.08 -23.91 -9.59
CA LYS A 285 -13.38 -25.15 -9.25
C LYS A 285 -14.34 -26.33 -9.15
N GLN A 286 -15.50 -26.18 -8.50
CA GLN A 286 -16.47 -27.28 -8.34
C GLN A 286 -17.14 -27.68 -9.66
N VAL A 287 -17.23 -26.76 -10.62
CA VAL A 287 -17.89 -27.02 -11.91
C VAL A 287 -16.91 -27.62 -12.91
N VAL A 288 -15.65 -27.19 -12.88
CA VAL A 288 -14.56 -27.75 -13.69
C VAL A 288 -14.06 -29.08 -13.11
N PHE A 289 -14.14 -29.26 -11.78
CA PHE A 289 -13.88 -30.52 -11.07
C PHE A 289 -15.15 -30.99 -10.36
N PRO A 290 -16.08 -31.66 -11.06
CA PRO A 290 -16.98 -32.57 -10.39
C PRO A 290 -16.13 -33.75 -9.89
N ILE A 291 -15.86 -33.78 -8.58
CA ILE A 291 -15.35 -34.98 -7.89
C ILE A 291 -16.48 -36.00 -7.82
#